data_AF-A0A4U8TBC8-F1
#
_entry.id   AF-A0A4U8TBC8-F1
#
_cell.length_a   1.000
_cell.length_b   1.000
_cell.length_c   1.000
_cell.angle_alpha   90.00
_cell.angle_beta   90.00
_cell.angle_gamma   90.00
#
_symmetry.space_group_name_H-M   'P 1'
#
loop_
_entity.id
_entity.type
_entity.pdbx_description
1 polymer ?
#
loop_
_entity_poly.entity_id
_entity_poly.type
_entity_poly.pdbx_seq_one_letter_code
_entity_poly.pdbx_strand_id
1 'polypeptide(L)'
;MRRLKIGYFADGIWAHNAFRKIIESKRFEICFVTPRFDSTDNTLLELSRAHNIPCIKAKDINSSAFFSQITHFNCDIFVSMSFNQIFKEPLISTPRLKTINCHAGKLPFYRGRNILNWVLINDEKDFGITVHFVDSGIDSGDIILQRSFPISDSDDYSTLLHTAHTQCAQILYDALCLLQEDKATPIKQDSIHKVGFYCPARVSGDEWINWHKSSREIFNFIRALNAPDLGAKSLVINPLRPQNTSTMRIFKAQMIESAPDYIATPGAIVGIEHIESSLDSIHAQSNTANKINGVSLIESSAQSHTSRQIAAHTSQHTARQKSYIVKTLDSTLRVVSYECERALRIGDRLLSHYLTGGGKTKDFKHPFSIPLHFLFLHSLYWYFASLERLLSFYFFYSCIFYAYFYLLLRIFAPSLSHSP
;
A
#
# COMPACT_ATOMS: atom_id res chain seq x y z
N MET A 1 1.73 40.48 -13.21
CA MET A 1 2.76 39.54 -13.71
C MET A 1 2.12 38.59 -14.70
N ARG A 2 2.80 38.29 -15.82
CA ARG A 2 2.38 37.25 -16.77
C ARG A 2 2.43 35.88 -16.08
N ARG A 3 1.39 35.06 -16.28
CA ARG A 3 1.38 33.68 -15.76
C ARG A 3 2.47 32.88 -16.45
N LEU A 4 3.21 32.09 -15.67
CA LEU A 4 4.18 31.14 -16.21
C LEU A 4 3.43 29.89 -16.70
N LYS A 5 3.58 29.58 -17.99
CA LYS A 5 2.90 28.49 -18.68
C LYS A 5 3.63 27.16 -18.49
N ILE A 6 2.91 26.14 -18.04
CA ILE A 6 3.46 24.84 -17.64
C ILE A 6 2.87 23.73 -18.51
N GLY A 7 3.74 22.94 -19.14
CA GLY A 7 3.37 21.61 -19.64
C GLY A 7 3.64 20.57 -18.56
N TYR A 8 2.61 19.83 -18.14
CA TYR A 8 2.66 19.03 -16.91
C TYR A 8 2.63 17.52 -17.19
N PHE A 9 3.78 16.86 -17.01
CA PHE A 9 3.95 15.42 -17.18
C PHE A 9 3.87 14.75 -15.81
N ALA A 10 2.73 14.14 -15.50
CA ALA A 10 2.44 13.86 -14.09
C ALA A 10 1.54 12.67 -13.85
N ASP A 11 1.70 11.99 -12.70
CA ASP A 11 0.90 10.82 -12.34
C ASP A 11 0.85 10.58 -10.81
N GLY A 12 -0.30 10.14 -10.31
CA GLY A 12 -0.52 9.73 -8.94
C GLY A 12 -0.70 10.88 -7.94
N ILE A 13 -0.79 10.54 -6.65
CA ILE A 13 -1.19 11.47 -5.58
C ILE A 13 -0.27 12.70 -5.48
N TRP A 14 1.04 12.51 -5.62
CA TRP A 14 2.05 13.59 -5.70
C TRP A 14 1.68 14.62 -6.76
N ALA A 15 1.28 14.14 -7.94
CA ALA A 15 0.92 14.98 -9.07
C ALA A 15 -0.38 15.75 -8.80
N HIS A 16 -1.36 15.14 -8.13
CA HIS A 16 -2.63 15.80 -7.77
C HIS A 16 -2.39 16.94 -6.80
N ASN A 17 -1.58 16.69 -5.76
CA ASN A 17 -1.28 17.70 -4.75
C ASN A 17 -0.54 18.89 -5.36
N ALA A 18 0.45 18.64 -6.23
CA ALA A 18 1.14 19.68 -6.96
C ALA A 18 0.20 20.43 -7.93
N PHE A 19 -0.66 19.72 -8.66
CA PHE A 19 -1.64 20.32 -9.57
C PHE A 19 -2.53 21.32 -8.83
N ARG A 20 -3.15 20.91 -7.70
CA ARG A 20 -4.02 21.79 -6.90
C ARG A 20 -3.29 23.05 -6.44
N LYS A 21 -2.06 22.88 -5.96
CA LYS A 21 -1.24 23.99 -5.50
C LYS A 21 -0.85 24.97 -6.62
N ILE A 22 -0.58 24.45 -7.82
CA ILE A 22 -0.26 25.26 -8.99
C ILE A 22 -1.50 26.03 -9.46
N ILE A 23 -2.66 25.38 -9.58
CA ILE A 23 -3.87 25.99 -10.15
C ILE A 23 -4.52 27.02 -9.21
N GLU A 24 -4.40 26.84 -7.89
CA GLU A 24 -4.84 27.82 -6.89
C GLU A 24 -4.03 29.13 -6.96
N SER A 25 -2.80 29.06 -7.49
CA SER A 25 -1.93 30.22 -7.64
C SER A 25 -2.20 30.98 -8.92
N LYS A 26 -2.43 32.29 -8.80
CA LYS A 26 -2.57 33.20 -9.95
C LYS A 26 -1.26 33.39 -10.74
N ARG A 27 -0.16 32.78 -10.30
CA ARG A 27 1.18 32.90 -10.89
C ARG A 27 1.40 31.95 -12.06
N PHE A 28 0.65 30.85 -12.13
CA PHE A 28 0.90 29.74 -13.04
C PHE A 28 -0.32 29.42 -13.89
N GLU A 29 -0.09 28.79 -15.03
CA GLU A 29 -1.10 28.26 -15.93
C GLU A 29 -0.64 26.89 -16.41
N ILE A 30 -1.43 25.84 -16.16
CA ILE A 30 -1.16 24.52 -16.73
C ILE A 30 -1.82 24.48 -18.12
N CYS A 31 -1.02 24.38 -19.17
CA CYS A 31 -1.49 24.45 -20.54
C CYS A 31 -1.94 23.08 -21.08
N PHE A 32 -1.30 22.00 -20.63
CA PHE A 32 -1.70 20.62 -20.91
C PHE A 32 -1.19 19.70 -19.80
N VAL A 33 -1.82 18.52 -19.69
CA VAL A 33 -1.37 17.43 -18.83
C VAL A 33 -1.06 16.19 -19.67
N THR A 34 0.06 15.53 -19.39
CA THR A 34 0.42 14.24 -19.97
C THR A 34 0.58 13.21 -18.85
N PRO A 35 -0.43 12.36 -18.60
CA PRO A 35 -0.31 11.25 -17.65
C PRO A 35 0.49 10.10 -18.27
N ARG A 36 0.91 9.12 -17.44
CA ARG A 36 1.58 7.93 -17.99
C ARG A 36 0.65 7.22 -18.97
N PHE A 37 1.22 6.60 -20.00
CA PHE A 37 0.44 6.01 -21.09
C PHE A 37 -0.53 4.93 -20.58
N ASP A 38 -0.04 4.08 -19.69
CA ASP A 38 -0.73 2.97 -19.03
C ASP A 38 -1.52 3.38 -17.78
N SER A 39 -1.54 4.68 -17.44
CA SER A 39 -2.18 5.16 -16.22
C SER A 39 -3.71 5.13 -16.28
N THR A 40 -4.31 4.71 -15.16
CA THR A 40 -5.73 4.79 -14.83
C THR A 40 -6.04 5.91 -13.84
N ASP A 41 -5.17 6.91 -13.74
CA ASP A 41 -5.31 8.05 -12.83
C ASP A 41 -6.51 8.94 -13.16
N ASN A 42 -7.70 8.50 -12.74
CA ASN A 42 -8.96 9.20 -12.96
C ASN A 42 -9.00 10.54 -12.24
N THR A 43 -8.35 10.67 -11.08
CA THR A 43 -8.32 11.92 -10.33
C THR A 43 -7.61 13.03 -11.11
N LEU A 44 -6.45 12.74 -11.74
CA LEU A 44 -5.77 13.73 -12.57
C LEU A 44 -6.58 14.07 -13.83
N LEU A 45 -7.27 13.08 -14.43
CA LEU A 45 -8.15 13.31 -15.58
C LEU A 45 -9.35 14.20 -15.22
N GLU A 46 -9.97 13.98 -14.08
CA GLU A 46 -11.10 14.76 -13.57
C GLU A 46 -10.68 16.19 -13.22
N LEU A 47 -9.52 16.36 -12.56
CA LEU A 47 -8.93 17.67 -12.28
C LEU A 47 -8.71 18.46 -13.58
N SER A 48 -8.07 17.85 -14.57
CA SER A 48 -7.83 18.50 -15.86
C SER A 48 -9.14 18.88 -16.56
N ARG A 49 -10.15 18.00 -16.55
CA ARG A 49 -11.48 18.29 -17.13
C ARG A 49 -12.16 19.46 -16.41
N ALA A 50 -12.16 19.47 -15.08
CA ALA A 50 -12.77 20.52 -14.28
C ALA A 50 -12.18 21.91 -14.55
N HIS A 51 -10.90 21.96 -14.95
CA HIS A 51 -10.19 23.20 -15.29
C HIS A 51 -10.04 23.45 -16.79
N ASN A 52 -10.71 22.65 -17.65
CA ASN A 52 -10.62 22.73 -19.11
C ASN A 52 -9.19 22.63 -19.66
N ILE A 53 -8.35 21.81 -19.02
CA ILE A 53 -6.97 21.55 -19.43
C ILE A 53 -6.92 20.28 -20.29
N PRO A 54 -6.35 20.33 -21.52
CA PRO A 54 -6.19 19.16 -22.35
C PRO A 54 -5.33 18.07 -21.70
N CYS A 55 -5.84 16.85 -21.67
CA CYS A 55 -5.07 15.65 -21.32
C CYS A 55 -4.57 14.97 -22.59
N ILE A 56 -3.25 14.91 -22.76
CA ILE A 56 -2.59 14.35 -23.93
C ILE A 56 -1.81 13.11 -23.50
N LYS A 57 -2.37 11.93 -23.75
CA LYS A 57 -1.66 10.66 -23.54
C LYS A 57 -0.76 10.34 -24.73
N ALA A 58 0.48 9.94 -24.45
CA ALA A 58 1.43 9.55 -25.48
C ALA A 58 2.16 8.26 -25.10
N LYS A 59 2.18 7.31 -26.04
CA LYS A 59 2.98 6.08 -25.89
C LYS A 59 4.48 6.39 -25.88
N ASP A 60 4.88 7.41 -26.64
CA ASP A 60 6.24 7.93 -26.70
C ASP A 60 6.21 9.47 -26.76
N ILE A 61 6.62 10.12 -25.67
CA ILE A 61 6.72 11.58 -25.57
C ILE A 61 7.85 12.17 -26.42
N ASN A 62 8.77 11.35 -26.93
CA ASN A 62 9.85 11.80 -27.80
C ASN A 62 9.49 11.70 -29.28
N SER A 63 8.29 11.21 -29.61
CA SER A 63 7.82 11.11 -31.00
C SER A 63 7.58 12.50 -31.60
N SER A 64 7.89 12.65 -32.90
CA SER A 64 7.64 13.89 -33.63
C SER A 64 6.16 14.29 -33.63
N ALA A 65 5.25 13.31 -33.61
CA ALA A 65 3.80 13.52 -33.53
C ALA A 65 3.41 14.19 -32.21
N PHE A 66 3.86 13.65 -31.07
CA PHE A 66 3.61 14.25 -29.77
C PHE A 66 4.26 15.63 -29.65
N PHE A 67 5.52 15.75 -30.10
CA PHE A 67 6.24 17.00 -30.10
C PHE A 67 5.49 18.11 -30.86
N SER A 68 5.00 17.80 -32.07
CA SER A 68 4.22 18.73 -32.88
C SER A 68 2.92 19.14 -32.17
N GLN A 69 2.27 18.21 -31.47
CA GLN A 69 1.05 18.48 -30.74
C GLN A 69 1.25 19.47 -29.58
N ILE A 70 2.35 19.33 -28.82
CA ILE A 70 2.54 20.13 -27.60
C ILE A 70 3.20 21.49 -27.83
N THR A 71 3.92 21.68 -28.95
CA THR A 71 4.66 22.93 -29.22
C THR A 71 3.73 24.14 -29.36
N HIS A 72 2.52 23.95 -29.91
CA HIS A 72 1.52 25.01 -30.05
C HIS A 72 1.07 25.64 -28.72
N PHE A 73 1.25 24.94 -27.59
CA PHE A 73 0.89 25.49 -26.27
C PHE A 73 1.85 26.59 -25.79
N ASN A 74 3.04 26.72 -26.40
CA ASN A 74 4.04 27.75 -26.05
C ASN A 74 4.32 27.79 -24.54
N CYS A 75 4.57 26.63 -23.94
CA CYS A 75 4.88 26.51 -22.51
C CYS A 75 6.22 27.20 -22.19
N ASP A 76 6.28 27.89 -21.06
CA ASP A 76 7.51 28.48 -20.56
C ASP A 76 8.43 27.43 -19.90
N ILE A 77 7.83 26.39 -19.31
CA ILE A 77 8.53 25.31 -18.60
C ILE A 77 7.78 23.97 -18.78
N PHE A 78 8.51 22.87 -18.78
CA PHE A 78 7.94 21.54 -18.59
C PHE A 78 8.26 21.01 -17.20
N VAL A 79 7.27 20.37 -16.57
CA VAL A 79 7.39 19.84 -15.21
C VAL A 79 7.07 18.35 -15.24
N SER A 80 8.03 17.54 -14.81
CA SER A 80 7.87 16.12 -14.53
C SER A 80 7.62 15.89 -13.05
N MET A 81 6.55 15.18 -12.73
CA MET A 81 6.20 14.77 -11.36
C MET A 81 5.70 13.33 -11.38
N SER A 82 6.54 12.37 -10.96
CA SER A 82 6.19 10.95 -10.99
C SER A 82 5.87 10.44 -12.41
N PHE A 83 6.55 10.95 -13.44
CA PHE A 83 6.42 10.47 -14.82
C PHE A 83 7.40 9.33 -15.12
N ASN A 84 7.06 8.41 -16.03
CA ASN A 84 7.80 7.16 -16.22
C ASN A 84 8.62 7.05 -17.52
N GLN A 85 8.49 7.99 -18.46
CA GLN A 85 9.27 8.02 -19.70
C GLN A 85 10.47 8.97 -19.58
N ILE A 86 11.55 8.65 -20.29
CA ILE A 86 12.75 9.47 -20.36
C ILE A 86 12.54 10.59 -21.38
N PHE A 87 12.83 11.82 -20.98
CA PHE A 87 12.83 12.99 -21.86
C PHE A 87 14.12 13.00 -22.68
N LYS A 88 14.03 13.35 -23.96
CA LYS A 88 15.17 13.51 -24.87
C LYS A 88 15.11 14.86 -25.55
N GLU A 89 16.21 15.30 -26.14
CA GLU A 89 16.17 16.46 -27.04
C GLU A 89 15.29 16.18 -28.27
N PRO A 90 14.56 17.18 -28.78
CA PRO A 90 14.53 18.59 -28.35
C PRO A 90 13.59 18.88 -27.17
N LEU A 91 12.85 17.89 -26.67
CA LEU A 91 11.81 18.10 -25.65
C LEU A 91 12.36 18.73 -24.36
N ILE A 92 13.55 18.30 -23.92
CA ILE A 92 14.23 18.82 -22.71
C ILE A 92 14.40 20.34 -22.80
N SER A 93 14.91 20.83 -23.93
CA SER A 93 15.30 22.24 -24.13
C SER A 93 14.24 23.12 -24.77
N THR A 94 13.12 22.56 -25.21
CA THR A 94 12.06 23.30 -25.92
C THR A 94 11.47 24.47 -25.13
N PRO A 95 11.08 24.31 -23.85
CA PRO A 95 10.64 25.44 -23.05
C PRO A 95 11.81 26.36 -22.72
N ARG A 96 11.59 27.68 -22.69
CA ARG A 96 12.68 28.64 -22.38
C ARG A 96 13.29 28.43 -20.99
N LEU A 97 12.52 27.94 -20.01
CA LEU A 97 12.99 27.58 -18.66
C LEU A 97 13.33 26.09 -18.55
N LYS A 98 13.47 25.40 -19.69
CA LYS A 98 13.78 23.97 -19.81
C LYS A 98 12.74 23.06 -19.15
N THR A 99 13.13 21.82 -18.92
CA THR A 99 12.34 20.80 -18.23
C THR A 99 12.90 20.59 -16.83
N ILE A 100 12.03 20.52 -15.82
CA ILE A 100 12.39 20.21 -14.44
C ILE A 100 11.67 18.95 -13.95
N ASN A 101 12.25 18.27 -12.97
CA ASN A 101 11.68 17.09 -12.33
C ASN A 101 11.66 17.28 -10.81
N CYS A 102 10.61 16.79 -10.16
CA CYS A 102 10.54 16.69 -8.71
C CYS A 102 10.75 15.23 -8.30
N HIS A 103 11.85 14.99 -7.60
CA HIS A 103 12.33 13.67 -7.19
C HIS A 103 12.33 13.52 -5.68
N ALA A 104 11.76 12.43 -5.16
CA ALA A 104 11.76 12.13 -3.73
C ALA A 104 13.05 11.44 -3.29
N GLY A 105 14.20 12.07 -3.57
CA GLY A 105 15.52 11.61 -3.15
C GLY A 105 16.51 12.75 -2.95
N LYS A 106 17.53 12.50 -2.12
CA LYS A 106 18.55 13.49 -1.73
C LYS A 106 19.72 13.49 -2.73
N LEU A 107 19.55 14.18 -3.85
CA LEU A 107 20.58 14.27 -4.90
C LEU A 107 21.88 14.91 -4.37
N PRO A 108 23.07 14.45 -4.83
CA PRO A 108 23.32 13.49 -5.91
C PRO A 108 23.24 12.00 -5.51
N PHE A 109 22.90 11.72 -4.25
CA PHE A 109 22.63 10.39 -3.75
C PHE A 109 21.17 10.00 -4.06
N TYR A 110 20.85 8.72 -3.97
CA TYR A 110 19.47 8.26 -4.15
C TYR A 110 18.82 8.69 -5.47
N ARG A 111 19.57 8.67 -6.59
CA ARG A 111 19.00 8.79 -7.94
C ARG A 111 18.17 7.55 -8.28
N GLY A 112 17.23 7.64 -9.21
CA GLY A 112 16.50 6.47 -9.72
C GLY A 112 15.16 6.24 -9.01
N ARG A 113 14.89 5.00 -8.56
CA ARG A 113 13.53 4.58 -8.18
C ARG A 113 13.47 3.93 -6.80
N ASN A 114 12.26 3.87 -6.23
CA ASN A 114 11.96 3.28 -4.92
C ASN A 114 12.76 3.90 -3.75
N ILE A 115 13.07 5.19 -3.83
CA ILE A 115 13.96 5.85 -2.87
C ILE A 115 13.47 5.77 -1.43
N LEU A 116 12.16 5.93 -1.19
CA LEU A 116 11.60 5.82 0.16
C LEU A 116 11.82 4.43 0.78
N ASN A 117 11.87 3.37 -0.04
CA ASN A 117 12.26 2.04 0.43
C ASN A 117 13.76 2.01 0.74
N TRP A 118 14.59 2.50 -0.18
CA TRP A 118 16.05 2.46 -0.04
C TRP A 118 16.58 3.24 1.16
N VAL A 119 16.05 4.42 1.45
CA VAL A 119 16.46 5.22 2.63
C VAL A 119 16.15 4.49 3.94
N LEU A 120 15.03 3.77 4.01
CA LEU A 120 14.68 2.95 5.17
C LEU A 120 15.58 1.72 5.28
N ILE A 121 15.82 1.02 4.17
CA ILE A 121 16.71 -0.16 4.09
C ILE A 121 18.13 0.21 4.53
N ASN A 122 18.63 1.37 4.10
CA ASN A 122 19.98 1.86 4.38
C ASN A 122 20.13 2.54 5.75
N ASP A 123 19.09 2.52 6.58
CA ASP A 123 19.06 3.11 7.91
C ASP A 123 19.31 4.63 7.98
N GLU A 124 18.87 5.36 6.95
CA GLU A 124 19.07 6.81 6.89
C GLU A 124 18.34 7.54 8.03
N LYS A 125 18.91 8.66 8.47
CA LYS A 125 18.31 9.55 9.48
C LYS A 125 17.47 10.66 8.87
N ASP A 126 17.58 10.88 7.57
CA ASP A 126 16.73 11.78 6.80
C ASP A 126 16.56 11.27 5.36
N PHE A 127 15.47 11.67 4.71
CA PHE A 127 15.36 11.58 3.25
C PHE A 127 15.20 12.97 2.65
N GLY A 128 15.64 13.11 1.40
CA GLY A 128 15.54 14.36 0.66
C GLY A 128 14.41 14.35 -0.35
N ILE A 129 13.93 15.55 -0.69
CA ILE A 129 13.14 15.80 -1.89
C ILE A 129 13.86 16.92 -2.66
N THR A 130 14.01 16.72 -3.97
CA THR A 130 14.80 17.59 -4.83
C THR A 130 14.03 17.97 -6.08
N VAL A 131 13.99 19.26 -6.40
CA VAL A 131 13.61 19.77 -7.71
C VAL A 131 14.88 20.08 -8.47
N HIS A 132 15.04 19.50 -9.65
CA HIS A 132 16.24 19.65 -10.47
C HIS A 132 15.89 19.79 -11.94
N PHE A 133 16.81 20.32 -12.73
CA PHE A 133 16.68 20.30 -14.19
C PHE A 133 16.82 18.88 -14.72
N VAL A 134 16.09 18.57 -15.79
CA VAL A 134 16.26 17.34 -16.54
C VAL A 134 17.39 17.53 -17.55
N ASP A 135 18.30 16.55 -17.61
CA ASP A 135 19.36 16.44 -18.60
C ASP A 135 19.24 15.08 -19.34
N SER A 136 20.28 14.66 -20.05
CA SER A 136 20.29 13.38 -20.76
C SER A 136 20.45 12.15 -19.84
N GLY A 137 20.75 12.36 -18.55
CA GLY A 137 20.91 11.29 -17.57
C GLY A 137 19.64 11.02 -16.77
N ILE A 138 19.79 10.28 -15.66
CA ILE A 138 18.70 9.96 -14.74
C ILE A 138 18.97 10.70 -13.44
N ASP A 139 18.09 11.64 -13.12
CA ASP A 139 18.15 12.48 -11.92
C ASP A 139 19.54 13.13 -11.70
N SER A 140 20.25 13.50 -12.76
CA SER A 140 21.63 14.02 -12.71
C SER A 140 21.76 15.52 -12.94
N GLY A 141 20.72 16.19 -13.45
CA GLY A 141 20.79 17.61 -13.74
C GLY A 141 20.87 18.50 -12.50
N ASP A 142 21.21 19.76 -12.73
CA ASP A 142 21.49 20.72 -11.67
C ASP A 142 20.29 20.91 -10.73
N ILE A 143 20.57 20.96 -9.43
CA ILE A 143 19.58 21.06 -8.36
C ILE A 143 19.10 22.50 -8.25
N ILE A 144 17.79 22.72 -8.34
CA ILE A 144 17.14 24.03 -8.17
C ILE A 144 16.83 24.28 -6.70
N LEU A 145 16.23 23.27 -6.04
CA LEU A 145 15.83 23.36 -4.64
C LEU A 145 15.78 21.96 -4.03
N GLN A 146 16.27 21.82 -2.80
CA GLN A 146 16.30 20.56 -2.08
C GLN A 146 15.97 20.77 -0.60
N ARG A 147 15.22 19.84 -0.01
CA ARG A 147 14.89 19.82 1.43
C ARG A 147 15.04 18.42 1.98
N SER A 148 15.46 18.31 3.24
CA SER A 148 15.56 17.05 3.99
C SER A 148 14.46 16.96 5.04
N PHE A 149 14.01 15.73 5.31
CA PHE A 149 12.98 15.40 6.28
C PHE A 149 13.49 14.26 7.18
N PRO A 150 13.37 14.38 8.52
CA PRO A 150 13.92 13.40 9.44
C PRO A 150 13.20 12.06 9.33
N ILE A 151 13.93 10.98 9.62
CA ILE A 151 13.42 9.62 9.74
C ILE A 151 13.72 9.14 11.16
N SER A 152 12.69 8.66 11.84
CA SER A 152 12.75 8.04 13.16
C SER A 152 12.53 6.53 13.07
N ASP A 153 12.67 5.83 14.20
CA ASP A 153 12.39 4.40 14.29
C ASP A 153 10.89 4.07 14.30
N SER A 154 10.03 5.06 14.55
CA SER A 154 8.58 4.91 14.37
C SER A 154 8.13 5.04 12.93
N ASP A 155 8.99 5.55 12.04
CA ASP A 155 8.66 5.73 10.64
C ASP A 155 8.82 4.43 9.83
N ASP A 156 7.91 4.27 8.88
CA ASP A 156 7.86 3.22 7.89
C ASP A 156 7.58 3.78 6.49
N TYR A 157 7.54 2.91 5.48
CA TYR A 157 7.30 3.34 4.10
C TYR A 157 6.04 4.20 3.94
N SER A 158 4.95 3.87 4.64
CA SER A 158 3.66 4.57 4.52
C SER A 158 3.74 5.99 5.11
N THR A 159 4.41 6.16 6.25
CA THR A 159 4.63 7.48 6.86
C THR A 159 5.53 8.40 5.99
N LEU A 160 6.61 7.83 5.41
CA LEU A 160 7.49 8.55 4.49
C LEU A 160 6.73 8.94 3.21
N LEU A 161 5.92 8.02 2.67
CA LEU A 161 5.12 8.26 1.48
C LEU A 161 4.12 9.39 1.69
N HIS A 162 3.44 9.42 2.85
CA HIS A 162 2.52 10.52 3.20
C HIS A 162 3.24 11.87 3.25
N THR A 163 4.42 11.91 3.89
CA THR A 163 5.25 13.11 3.93
C THR A 163 5.65 13.55 2.53
N ALA A 164 6.14 12.62 1.69
CA ALA A 164 6.58 12.91 0.34
C ALA A 164 5.44 13.41 -0.57
N HIS A 165 4.23 12.83 -0.48
CA HIS A 165 3.05 13.32 -1.21
C HIS A 165 2.74 14.80 -0.94
N THR A 166 2.94 15.26 0.29
CA THR A 166 2.67 16.65 0.68
C THR A 166 3.85 17.55 0.31
N GLN A 167 5.06 17.13 0.63
CA GLN A 167 6.25 17.96 0.54
C GLN A 167 6.78 18.09 -0.90
N CYS A 168 6.60 17.08 -1.77
CA CYS A 168 6.89 17.20 -3.20
C CYS A 168 6.08 18.33 -3.86
N ALA A 169 4.79 18.46 -3.50
CA ALA A 169 3.95 19.53 -4.02
C ALA A 169 4.43 20.92 -3.57
N GLN A 170 4.81 21.05 -2.30
CA GLN A 170 5.30 22.31 -1.76
C GLN A 170 6.64 22.72 -2.37
N ILE A 171 7.63 21.82 -2.42
CA ILE A 171 8.96 22.14 -2.93
C ILE A 171 8.94 22.43 -4.45
N LEU A 172 8.11 21.72 -5.23
CA LEU A 172 7.91 22.03 -6.64
C LEU A 172 7.34 23.44 -6.82
N TYR A 173 6.31 23.79 -6.05
CA TYR A 173 5.72 25.12 -6.09
C TYR A 173 6.75 26.22 -5.77
N ASP A 174 7.56 26.00 -4.74
CA ASP A 174 8.59 26.95 -4.32
C ASP A 174 9.68 27.11 -5.40
N ALA A 175 10.10 26.00 -6.02
CA ALA A 175 11.05 26.03 -7.14
C ALA A 175 10.48 26.76 -8.37
N LEU A 176 9.20 26.57 -8.70
CA LEU A 176 8.53 27.32 -9.76
C LEU A 176 8.48 28.83 -9.46
N CYS A 177 8.27 29.20 -8.20
CA CYS A 177 8.32 30.61 -7.77
C CYS A 177 9.73 31.20 -7.95
N LEU A 178 10.78 30.48 -7.54
CA LEU A 178 12.17 30.90 -7.72
C LEU A 178 12.53 31.09 -9.20
N LEU A 179 12.12 30.15 -10.07
CA LEU A 179 12.36 30.23 -11.50
C LEU A 179 11.59 31.38 -12.17
N GLN A 180 10.34 31.63 -11.78
CA GLN A 180 9.55 32.74 -12.32
C GLN A 180 10.14 34.11 -11.94
N GLU A 181 10.74 34.20 -10.75
CA GLU A 181 11.35 35.44 -10.23
C GLU A 181 12.81 35.63 -10.63
N ASP A 182 13.38 34.70 -11.41
CA ASP A 182 14.80 34.68 -11.78
C ASP A 182 15.75 34.69 -10.57
N LYS A 183 15.34 33.98 -9.51
CA LYS A 183 16.08 33.88 -8.23
C LYS A 183 16.67 32.50 -7.97
N ALA A 184 16.45 31.55 -8.87
CA ALA A 184 17.03 30.22 -8.73
C ALA A 184 18.56 30.29 -8.88
N THR A 185 19.29 29.65 -7.96
CA THR A 185 20.76 29.49 -8.03
C THR A 185 21.08 27.99 -8.14
N PRO A 186 21.07 27.41 -9.34
CA PRO A 186 21.20 25.96 -9.50
C PRO A 186 22.57 25.45 -9.05
N ILE A 187 22.58 24.30 -8.38
CA ILE A 187 23.79 23.66 -7.86
C ILE A 187 24.11 22.45 -8.73
N LYS A 188 25.33 22.42 -9.29
CA LYS A 188 25.83 21.25 -10.01
C LYS A 188 26.03 20.10 -9.04
N GLN A 189 25.46 18.95 -9.36
CA GLN A 189 25.52 17.75 -8.52
C GLN A 189 26.97 17.30 -8.22
N ASP A 190 27.87 17.40 -9.20
CA ASP A 190 29.28 17.01 -9.08
C ASP A 190 30.13 17.93 -8.19
N SER A 191 29.58 19.10 -7.82
CA SER A 191 30.17 20.00 -6.82
C SER A 191 29.83 19.56 -5.39
N ILE A 192 28.73 18.83 -5.19
CA ILE A 192 28.36 18.22 -3.90
C ILE A 192 29.12 16.91 -3.72
N HIS A 193 29.08 16.02 -4.71
CA HIS A 193 29.83 14.77 -4.70
C HIS A 193 30.05 14.27 -6.13
N LYS A 194 31.27 13.84 -6.47
CA LYS A 194 31.68 13.54 -7.86
C LYS A 194 30.89 12.44 -8.56
N VAL A 195 30.40 11.45 -7.81
CA VAL A 195 29.71 10.27 -8.37
C VAL A 195 28.26 10.16 -7.88
N GLY A 196 28.06 10.31 -6.57
CA GLY A 196 26.76 10.04 -5.94
C GLY A 196 26.49 8.53 -5.99
N PHE A 197 25.22 8.13 -5.99
CA PHE A 197 24.85 6.76 -6.34
C PHE A 197 23.44 6.69 -6.92
N TYR A 198 23.14 5.53 -7.51
CA TYR A 198 21.87 5.24 -8.15
C TYR A 198 21.19 4.05 -7.46
N CYS A 199 19.89 4.18 -7.26
CA CYS A 199 19.02 3.16 -6.69
C CYS A 199 18.14 2.57 -7.80
N PRO A 200 18.25 1.25 -8.07
CA PRO A 200 17.41 0.60 -9.05
C PRO A 200 15.96 0.50 -8.56
N ALA A 201 15.05 0.29 -9.52
CA ALA A 201 13.70 -0.11 -9.19
C ALA A 201 13.73 -1.46 -8.46
N ARG A 202 12.93 -1.57 -7.40
CA ARG A 202 12.73 -2.85 -6.72
C ARG A 202 11.76 -3.71 -7.53
N VAL A 203 12.02 -5.00 -7.58
CA VAL A 203 11.26 -5.97 -8.38
C VAL A 203 10.69 -7.09 -7.52
N SER A 204 9.76 -7.86 -8.09
CA SER A 204 9.29 -9.10 -7.47
C SER A 204 10.48 -10.03 -7.23
N GLY A 205 10.62 -10.52 -6.00
CA GLY A 205 11.79 -11.25 -5.51
C GLY A 205 12.66 -10.42 -4.54
N ASP A 206 12.60 -9.10 -4.57
CA ASP A 206 13.37 -8.26 -3.64
C ASP A 206 12.75 -8.22 -2.24
N GLU A 207 11.55 -8.77 -2.04
CA GLU A 207 10.82 -8.73 -0.77
C GLU A 207 11.21 -9.84 0.22
N TRP A 208 12.10 -10.76 -0.13
CA TRP A 208 12.50 -11.87 0.75
C TRP A 208 13.47 -11.44 1.85
N ILE A 209 13.12 -11.76 3.10
CA ILE A 209 13.96 -11.51 4.27
C ILE A 209 15.16 -12.47 4.24
N ASN A 210 16.36 -11.89 4.37
CA ASN A 210 17.55 -12.66 4.71
C ASN A 210 17.76 -12.64 6.24
N TRP A 211 17.47 -13.76 6.91
CA TRP A 211 17.61 -13.88 8.36
C TRP A 211 19.07 -13.88 8.85
N HIS A 212 20.05 -14.02 7.96
CA HIS A 212 21.47 -13.86 8.27
C HIS A 212 21.94 -12.39 8.30
N LYS A 213 21.01 -11.44 8.37
CA LYS A 213 21.30 -10.02 8.61
C LYS A 213 21.14 -9.66 10.09
N SER A 214 21.69 -8.51 10.47
CA SER A 214 21.48 -7.95 11.81
C SER A 214 20.00 -7.66 12.08
N SER A 215 19.63 -7.62 13.36
CA SER A 215 18.31 -7.24 13.84
C SER A 215 17.88 -5.88 13.28
N ARG A 216 18.81 -4.90 13.26
CA ARG A 216 18.57 -3.56 12.71
C ARG A 216 18.31 -3.59 11.20
N GLU A 217 19.11 -4.31 10.42
CA GLU A 217 18.90 -4.44 8.98
C GLU A 217 17.55 -5.10 8.66
N ILE A 218 17.17 -6.16 9.39
CA ILE A 218 15.89 -6.84 9.18
C ILE A 218 14.71 -5.95 9.59
N PHE A 219 14.82 -5.25 10.72
CA PHE A 219 13.84 -4.25 11.16
C PHE A 219 13.62 -3.18 10.08
N ASN A 220 14.72 -2.61 9.56
CA ASN A 220 14.71 -1.61 8.50
C ASN A 220 14.11 -2.12 7.20
N PHE A 221 14.44 -3.36 6.82
CA PHE A 221 13.86 -4.00 5.64
C PHE A 221 12.34 -4.22 5.78
N ILE A 222 11.87 -4.66 6.95
CA ILE A 222 10.44 -4.86 7.21
C ILE A 222 9.67 -3.54 7.13
N ARG A 223 10.14 -2.49 7.81
CA ARG A 223 9.45 -1.18 7.77
C ARG A 223 9.51 -0.51 6.39
N ALA A 224 10.57 -0.77 5.61
CA ALA A 224 10.68 -0.33 4.22
C ALA A 224 9.67 -1.00 3.28
N LEU A 225 9.11 -2.14 3.67
CA LEU A 225 8.14 -2.94 2.92
C LEU A 225 6.73 -2.88 3.51
N ASN A 226 6.50 -2.04 4.53
CA ASN A 226 5.20 -1.87 5.17
C ASN A 226 4.24 -1.09 4.27
N ALA A 227 3.67 -1.80 3.30
CA ALA A 227 2.56 -1.37 2.46
C ALA A 227 1.64 -2.57 2.22
N PRO A 228 0.31 -2.37 2.07
CA PRO A 228 -0.66 -3.46 1.95
C PRO A 228 -0.29 -4.52 0.90
N ASP A 229 0.30 -4.11 -0.23
CA ASP A 229 0.57 -5.00 -1.36
C ASP A 229 2.01 -5.55 -1.42
N LEU A 230 2.91 -5.10 -0.54
CA LEU A 230 4.32 -5.51 -0.56
C LEU A 230 4.58 -6.59 0.50
N GLY A 231 4.77 -6.17 1.76
CA GLY A 231 5.06 -7.03 2.91
C GLY A 231 6.38 -7.80 2.77
N ALA A 232 7.26 -7.75 3.78
CA ALA A 232 8.49 -8.54 3.74
C ALA A 232 8.17 -10.04 3.83
N LYS A 233 8.68 -10.86 2.91
CA LYS A 233 8.35 -12.29 2.83
C LYS A 233 9.38 -13.16 3.52
N SER A 234 8.89 -14.20 4.19
CA SER A 234 9.71 -15.31 4.70
C SER A 234 9.03 -16.63 4.43
N LEU A 235 9.81 -17.70 4.33
CA LEU A 235 9.29 -19.06 4.35
C LEU A 235 9.09 -19.50 5.80
N VAL A 236 7.98 -20.20 6.05
CA VAL A 236 7.68 -20.93 7.27
C VAL A 236 7.83 -22.40 6.94
N ILE A 237 8.91 -23.00 7.44
CA ILE A 237 9.30 -24.38 7.16
C ILE A 237 9.01 -25.21 8.41
N ASN A 238 8.28 -26.32 8.24
CA ASN A 238 8.18 -27.35 9.27
C ASN A 238 9.27 -28.41 9.01
N PRO A 239 10.29 -28.56 9.87
CA PRO A 239 11.38 -29.51 9.63
C PRO A 239 10.92 -30.96 9.53
N LEU A 240 9.81 -31.31 10.21
CA LEU A 240 9.24 -32.67 10.19
C LEU A 240 8.38 -32.92 8.95
N ARG A 241 7.97 -31.86 8.24
CA ARG A 241 7.20 -31.93 6.99
C ARG A 241 7.65 -30.81 6.04
N PRO A 242 8.86 -30.88 5.47
CA PRO A 242 9.40 -29.81 4.61
C PRO A 242 8.52 -29.51 3.39
N GLN A 243 7.80 -30.51 2.89
CA GLN A 243 6.81 -30.39 1.81
C GLN A 243 5.62 -29.47 2.17
N ASN A 244 5.41 -29.16 3.45
CA ASN A 244 4.37 -28.24 3.94
C ASN A 244 4.94 -26.84 4.20
N THR A 245 5.89 -26.38 3.39
CA THR A 245 6.39 -25.01 3.45
C THR A 245 5.28 -24.03 3.04
N SER A 246 5.18 -22.91 3.77
CA SER A 246 4.24 -21.83 3.45
C SER A 246 4.95 -20.48 3.50
N THR A 247 4.48 -19.53 2.71
CA THR A 247 4.97 -18.16 2.76
C THR A 247 4.25 -17.38 3.84
N MET A 248 4.98 -16.49 4.50
CA MET A 248 4.48 -15.51 5.43
C MET A 248 4.93 -14.11 4.99
N ARG A 249 4.00 -13.15 4.99
CA ARG A 249 4.31 -11.73 4.89
C ARG A 249 4.44 -11.14 6.29
N ILE A 250 5.41 -10.27 6.49
CA ILE A 250 5.70 -9.57 7.74
C ILE A 250 5.60 -8.09 7.45
N PHE A 251 4.70 -7.41 8.17
CA PHE A 251 4.42 -5.99 7.99
C PHE A 251 5.00 -5.13 9.10
N LYS A 252 5.20 -5.71 10.29
CA LYS A 252 5.70 -4.96 11.45
C LYS A 252 6.61 -5.80 12.31
N ALA A 253 7.73 -5.20 12.70
CA ALA A 253 8.67 -5.71 13.67
C ALA A 253 9.02 -4.64 14.71
N GLN A 254 9.55 -5.08 15.84
CA GLN A 254 10.04 -4.25 16.93
C GLN A 254 11.39 -4.77 17.40
N MET A 255 12.32 -3.84 17.64
CA MET A 255 13.59 -4.15 18.31
C MET A 255 13.31 -4.54 19.77
N ILE A 256 14.14 -5.44 20.31
CA ILE A 256 14.09 -5.84 21.73
C ILE A 256 15.37 -5.28 22.37
N GLU A 257 15.26 -4.16 23.09
CA GLU A 257 16.42 -3.38 23.55
C GLU A 257 17.43 -4.16 24.40
N SER A 258 16.95 -5.10 25.21
CA SER A 258 17.79 -5.92 26.10
C SER A 258 17.92 -7.38 25.65
N ALA A 259 17.70 -7.65 24.36
CA ALA A 259 17.89 -9.01 23.84
C ALA A 259 19.38 -9.40 23.92
N PRO A 260 19.71 -10.55 24.53
CA PRO A 260 21.10 -10.98 24.61
C PRO A 260 21.63 -11.38 23.23
N ASP A 261 22.91 -11.12 23.03
CA ASP A 261 23.64 -11.65 21.87
C ASP A 261 24.16 -13.04 22.22
N TYR A 262 23.69 -14.05 21.49
CA TYR A 262 24.10 -15.44 21.67
C TYR A 262 24.03 -16.20 20.35
N ILE A 263 24.80 -17.29 20.28
CA ILE A 263 24.88 -18.14 19.10
C ILE A 263 23.63 -19.02 19.04
N ALA A 264 22.87 -18.90 17.95
CA ALA A 264 21.75 -19.75 17.59
C ALA A 264 21.52 -19.68 16.08
N THR A 265 20.70 -20.58 15.54
CA THR A 265 20.36 -20.60 14.12
C THR A 265 19.53 -19.35 13.76
N PRO A 266 20.02 -18.48 12.85
CA PRO A 266 19.23 -17.32 12.40
C PRO A 266 17.92 -17.76 11.73
N GLY A 267 16.84 -17.03 11.99
CA GLY A 267 15.48 -17.36 11.56
C GLY A 267 14.74 -18.33 12.49
N ALA A 268 15.39 -18.88 13.52
CA ALA A 268 14.71 -19.71 14.51
C ALA A 268 13.73 -18.90 15.35
N ILE A 269 12.53 -19.43 15.57
CA ILE A 269 11.59 -18.89 16.55
C ILE A 269 12.09 -19.33 17.93
N VAL A 270 12.49 -18.36 18.75
CA VAL A 270 13.04 -18.58 20.11
C VAL A 270 12.03 -18.23 21.20
N GLY A 271 10.91 -17.62 20.84
CA GLY A 271 9.82 -17.29 21.76
C GLY A 271 8.53 -16.95 21.03
N ILE A 272 7.42 -17.07 21.76
CA ILE A 272 6.09 -16.65 21.30
C ILE A 272 5.47 -15.87 22.45
N GLU A 273 5.02 -14.65 22.16
CA GLU A 273 4.35 -13.79 23.11
C GLU A 273 2.92 -13.50 22.65
N HIS A 274 2.04 -13.25 23.62
CA HIS A 274 0.68 -12.79 23.38
C HIS A 274 0.59 -11.33 23.79
N ILE A 275 0.36 -10.45 22.82
CA ILE A 275 0.15 -9.04 23.08
C ILE A 275 -1.36 -8.82 23.23
N GLU A 276 -1.77 -8.36 24.40
CA GLU A 276 -3.14 -7.88 24.61
C GLU A 276 -3.25 -6.47 24.04
N SER A 277 -3.92 -6.32 22.90
CA SER A 277 -4.28 -5.00 22.38
C SER A 277 -5.65 -4.61 22.92
N SER A 278 -5.72 -3.52 23.69
CA SER A 278 -7.00 -2.88 24.00
C SER A 278 -7.59 -2.32 22.71
N LEU A 279 -8.92 -2.41 22.53
CA LEU A 279 -9.61 -1.95 21.30
C LEU A 279 -9.31 -0.48 20.95
N ASP A 280 -8.99 0.36 21.94
CA ASP A 280 -8.57 1.75 21.73
C ASP A 280 -7.23 1.87 20.96
N SER A 281 -6.32 0.90 21.15
CA SER A 281 -5.05 0.85 20.41
C SER A 281 -5.21 0.39 18.96
N ILE A 282 -6.25 -0.41 18.67
CA ILE A 282 -6.61 -0.87 17.33
C ILE A 282 -7.25 0.28 16.55
N HIS A 283 -8.13 1.07 17.18
CA HIS A 283 -8.69 2.28 16.57
C HIS A 283 -7.69 3.41 16.46
N ALA A 284 -6.72 3.57 17.36
CA ALA A 284 -5.63 4.52 17.16
C ALA A 284 -4.72 4.10 15.98
N GLN A 285 -4.40 2.80 15.83
CA GLN A 285 -3.61 2.28 14.71
C GLN A 285 -4.37 2.26 13.36
N SER A 286 -5.69 2.14 13.37
CA SER A 286 -6.53 2.24 12.16
C SER A 286 -6.93 3.69 11.82
N ASN A 287 -7.08 4.58 12.81
CA ASN A 287 -7.52 5.96 12.61
C ASN A 287 -6.37 6.95 12.40
N THR A 288 -5.10 6.61 12.71
CA THR A 288 -3.96 7.38 12.20
C THR A 288 -3.67 7.10 10.71
N ALA A 289 -4.39 6.16 10.08
CA ALA A 289 -4.32 5.87 8.64
C ALA A 289 -5.54 6.36 7.85
N ASN A 290 -6.58 6.93 8.48
CA ASN A 290 -7.77 7.43 7.78
C ASN A 290 -8.35 8.69 8.46
N LYS A 291 -7.70 9.83 8.22
CA LYS A 291 -8.40 11.13 8.15
C LYS A 291 -8.08 11.80 6.83
N ILE A 292 -8.69 11.28 5.77
CA ILE A 292 -9.01 12.07 4.59
C ILE A 292 -10.49 12.44 4.71
N ASN A 293 -10.73 13.74 4.83
CA ASN A 293 -12.05 14.33 4.71
C ASN A 293 -12.68 13.99 3.36
N GLY A 294 -13.96 13.59 3.39
CA GLY A 294 -14.88 13.81 2.29
C GLY A 294 -15.44 12.58 1.59
N VAL A 295 -16.32 11.83 2.26
CA VAL A 295 -17.60 11.42 1.66
C VAL A 295 -18.67 11.51 2.73
N SER A 296 -19.61 12.43 2.51
CA SER A 296 -20.85 12.57 3.26
C SER A 296 -21.71 11.31 3.09
N LEU A 297 -21.98 10.59 4.18
CA LEU A 297 -23.21 9.81 4.26
C LEU A 297 -24.32 10.76 4.70
N ILE A 298 -25.10 11.20 3.71
CA ILE A 298 -26.39 11.82 3.92
C ILE A 298 -27.33 10.71 4.36
N GLU A 299 -27.73 10.70 5.63
CA GLU A 299 -29.06 10.24 6.03
C GLU A 299 -29.63 11.25 7.02
N SER A 300 -30.55 12.08 6.53
CA SER A 300 -31.45 12.86 7.36
C SER A 300 -32.88 12.47 7.03
N SER A 301 -33.71 12.44 8.10
CA SER A 301 -35.13 12.07 8.19
C SER A 301 -35.34 10.55 8.39
N ALA A 302 -36.03 10.06 9.42
CA ALA A 302 -37.05 10.68 10.27
C ALA A 302 -37.07 10.09 11.70
N GLN A 303 -37.75 10.84 12.57
CA GLN A 303 -37.98 10.66 14.00
C GLN A 303 -38.48 9.26 14.42
N SER A 304 -38.04 8.76 15.58
CA SER A 304 -38.90 8.71 16.78
C SER A 304 -38.22 8.02 17.98
N HIS A 305 -38.44 8.64 19.13
CA HIS A 305 -38.38 8.16 20.51
C HIS A 305 -37.94 6.70 20.78
N THR A 306 -36.82 6.52 21.47
CA THR A 306 -36.79 6.12 22.89
C THR A 306 -35.35 6.02 23.40
N SER A 307 -35.09 6.78 24.46
CA SER A 307 -33.88 6.71 25.27
C SER A 307 -33.96 5.55 26.26
N ARG A 308 -32.80 5.03 26.66
CA ARG A 308 -32.53 4.15 27.83
C ARG A 308 -32.85 2.67 27.62
N GLN A 309 -31.91 1.84 28.09
CA GLN A 309 -31.78 0.38 27.91
C GLN A 309 -31.17 0.05 26.53
N ILE A 310 -29.85 -0.05 26.38
CA ILE A 310 -29.04 -1.19 26.82
C ILE A 310 -27.70 -0.67 27.34
N ALA A 311 -27.62 -0.52 28.66
CA ALA A 311 -26.37 -0.53 29.41
C ALA A 311 -26.30 -1.88 30.13
N ALA A 312 -25.95 -2.94 29.40
CA ALA A 312 -25.59 -4.24 29.95
C ALA A 312 -24.97 -5.09 28.82
N HIS A 313 -23.78 -5.64 29.08
CA HIS A 313 -23.03 -6.55 28.21
C HIS A 313 -22.36 -5.95 26.97
N THR A 314 -21.37 -5.10 27.18
CA THR A 314 -20.20 -5.05 26.28
C THR A 314 -19.05 -5.76 26.98
N SER A 315 -18.98 -7.08 26.84
CA SER A 315 -17.75 -7.81 27.10
C SER A 315 -16.70 -7.30 26.11
N GLN A 316 -15.74 -6.53 26.61
CA GLN A 316 -14.55 -6.12 25.88
C GLN A 316 -13.82 -7.39 25.41
N HIS A 317 -14.06 -7.80 24.17
CA HIS A 317 -13.22 -8.80 23.52
C HIS A 317 -11.87 -8.15 23.19
N THR A 318 -10.92 -8.23 24.12
CA THR A 318 -9.50 -7.96 23.83
C THR A 318 -9.01 -8.99 22.82
N ALA A 319 -8.72 -8.57 21.60
CA ALA A 319 -8.10 -9.44 20.61
C ALA A 319 -6.65 -9.73 21.05
N ARG A 320 -6.32 -11.00 21.27
CA ARG A 320 -4.94 -11.42 21.57
C ARG A 320 -4.17 -11.61 20.27
N GLN A 321 -3.27 -10.70 19.94
CA GLN A 321 -2.38 -10.84 18.79
C GLN A 321 -1.13 -11.63 19.20
N LYS A 322 -0.77 -12.66 18.42
CA LYS A 322 0.48 -13.40 18.63
C LYS A 322 1.63 -12.62 18.03
N SER A 323 2.74 -12.53 18.76
CA SER A 323 4.03 -12.08 18.23
C SER A 323 5.08 -13.17 18.36
N TYR A 324 5.96 -13.27 17.36
CA TYR A 324 7.07 -14.22 17.37
C TYR A 324 8.38 -13.50 17.72
N ILE A 325 9.19 -14.13 18.57
CA ILE A 325 10.56 -13.70 18.83
C ILE A 325 11.46 -14.55 17.95
N VAL A 326 12.14 -13.91 17.00
CA VAL A 326 12.92 -14.59 15.97
C VAL A 326 14.40 -14.24 16.12
N LYS A 327 15.26 -15.25 16.11
CA LYS A 327 16.71 -15.08 16.14
C LYS A 327 17.19 -14.41 14.84
N THR A 328 17.99 -13.36 14.95
CA THR A 328 18.72 -12.73 13.84
C THR A 328 20.21 -13.04 13.95
N LEU A 329 21.03 -12.50 13.05
CA LEU A 329 22.48 -12.76 13.05
C LEU A 329 23.13 -12.42 14.41
N ASP A 330 22.81 -11.24 14.94
CA ASP A 330 23.38 -10.64 16.14
C ASP A 330 22.51 -10.89 17.38
N SER A 331 21.21 -10.57 17.31
CA SER A 331 20.30 -10.52 18.46
C SER A 331 18.96 -11.22 18.15
N THR A 332 17.84 -10.74 18.71
CA THR A 332 16.47 -11.22 18.42
C THR A 332 15.55 -10.06 18.05
N LEU A 333 14.58 -10.34 17.17
CA LEU A 333 13.60 -9.38 16.69
C LEU A 333 12.18 -9.85 17.02
N ARG A 334 11.32 -8.94 17.45
CA ARG A 334 9.90 -9.22 17.69
C ARG A 334 9.08 -8.96 16.43
N VAL A 335 8.47 -9.98 15.86
CA VAL A 335 7.52 -9.88 14.73
C VAL A 335 6.11 -9.75 15.28
N VAL A 336 5.46 -8.62 15.02
CA VAL A 336 4.16 -8.25 15.63
C VAL A 336 3.00 -8.46 14.66
N SER A 337 3.15 -8.04 13.40
CA SER A 337 2.12 -8.16 12.38
C SER A 337 2.62 -8.98 11.21
N TYR A 338 1.91 -10.07 10.89
CA TYR A 338 2.23 -10.98 9.81
C TYR A 338 0.98 -11.66 9.28
N GLU A 339 1.04 -12.12 8.03
CA GLU A 339 -0.02 -12.86 7.36
C GLU A 339 0.55 -14.12 6.69
N CYS A 340 -0.07 -15.27 6.93
CA CYS A 340 0.31 -16.52 6.27
C CYS A 340 -0.51 -16.69 4.98
N GLU A 341 0.14 -16.98 3.84
CA GLU A 341 -0.57 -17.15 2.56
C GLU A 341 -1.61 -18.29 2.58
N ARG A 342 -1.48 -19.26 3.48
CA ARG A 342 -2.50 -20.30 3.68
C ARG A 342 -3.80 -19.73 4.25
N ALA A 343 -3.74 -18.65 5.03
CA ALA A 343 -4.89 -17.90 5.49
C ALA A 343 -5.46 -16.97 4.39
N LEU A 344 -4.60 -16.40 3.53
CA LEU A 344 -5.04 -15.60 2.37
C LEU A 344 -5.95 -16.38 1.42
N ARG A 345 -5.71 -17.68 1.21
CA ARG A 345 -6.61 -18.53 0.39
C ARG A 345 -8.04 -18.68 0.94
N ILE A 346 -8.25 -18.47 2.23
CA ILE A 346 -9.57 -18.54 2.88
C ILE A 346 -10.24 -17.16 2.85
N GLY A 347 -9.47 -16.08 2.98
CA GLY A 347 -9.95 -14.70 2.92
C GLY A 347 -10.23 -14.20 1.49
N ASP A 348 -9.38 -14.53 0.51
CA ASP A 348 -9.51 -14.05 -0.87
C ASP A 348 -10.78 -14.54 -1.56
N ARG A 349 -11.31 -15.71 -1.19
CA ARG A 349 -12.62 -16.17 -1.71
C ARG A 349 -13.80 -15.34 -1.18
N LEU A 350 -13.70 -14.79 0.03
CA LEU A 350 -14.74 -13.98 0.64
C LEU A 350 -14.60 -12.50 0.26
N LEU A 351 -13.37 -12.00 0.13
CA LEU A 351 -13.08 -10.59 -0.15
C LEU A 351 -13.08 -10.27 -1.66
N SER A 352 -12.66 -11.19 -2.53
CA SER A 352 -12.80 -11.03 -3.99
C SER A 352 -14.26 -10.87 -4.41
N HIS A 353 -15.19 -11.51 -3.70
CA HIS A 353 -16.63 -11.38 -3.95
C HIS A 353 -17.20 -10.01 -3.55
N TYR A 354 -16.55 -9.34 -2.59
CA TYR A 354 -16.97 -8.04 -2.06
C TYR A 354 -16.33 -6.85 -2.79
N LEU A 355 -15.06 -6.98 -3.22
CA LEU A 355 -14.28 -5.88 -3.82
C LEU A 355 -14.36 -5.80 -5.35
N THR A 356 -14.74 -6.87 -6.05
CA THR A 356 -14.77 -6.88 -7.54
C THR A 356 -16.14 -6.59 -8.14
N GLY A 357 -17.15 -6.26 -7.32
CA GLY A 357 -18.49 -5.88 -7.80
C GLY A 357 -19.04 -6.87 -8.83
N GLY A 358 -19.13 -8.15 -8.44
CA GLY A 358 -19.47 -9.29 -9.30
C GLY A 358 -20.34 -8.95 -10.51
N GLY A 359 -19.70 -8.86 -11.67
CA GLY A 359 -20.37 -8.60 -12.94
C GLY A 359 -21.35 -9.74 -13.29
N LYS A 360 -22.63 -9.37 -13.37
CA LYS A 360 -23.78 -10.10 -13.94
C LYS A 360 -24.24 -11.34 -13.17
N THR A 361 -25.07 -11.11 -12.16
CA THR A 361 -26.12 -12.07 -11.77
C THR A 361 -27.19 -12.12 -12.86
N LYS A 362 -27.29 -13.25 -13.57
CA LYS A 362 -28.59 -13.69 -14.12
C LYS A 362 -29.47 -14.05 -12.93
N ASP A 363 -30.67 -13.47 -12.89
CA ASP A 363 -31.72 -13.84 -11.94
C ASP A 363 -31.95 -15.36 -11.96
N PHE A 364 -31.72 -16.00 -10.83
CA PHE A 364 -32.39 -17.25 -10.48
C PHE A 364 -33.11 -17.05 -9.15
N LYS A 365 -34.38 -16.65 -9.24
CA LYS A 365 -35.36 -17.01 -8.24
C LYS A 365 -35.59 -18.52 -8.35
N HIS A 366 -35.33 -19.31 -7.31
CA HIS A 366 -36.22 -20.41 -6.91
C HIS A 366 -35.82 -20.96 -5.52
N PRO A 367 -36.80 -21.51 -4.76
CA PRO A 367 -36.68 -21.84 -3.35
C PRO A 367 -36.13 -23.25 -3.13
N PHE A 368 -35.71 -23.47 -1.89
CA PHE A 368 -35.30 -24.74 -1.27
C PHE A 368 -35.89 -26.01 -1.90
N SER A 369 -35.00 -26.96 -2.23
CA SER A 369 -35.41 -28.36 -2.37
C SER A 369 -34.41 -29.29 -1.68
N ILE A 370 -34.97 -30.16 -0.86
CA ILE A 370 -34.37 -31.27 -0.10
C ILE A 370 -33.46 -32.23 -0.93
N PRO A 371 -33.58 -32.39 -2.26
CA PRO A 371 -32.71 -33.29 -3.03
C PRO A 371 -31.22 -32.91 -3.03
N LEU A 372 -30.88 -31.63 -2.85
CA LEU A 372 -29.48 -31.18 -2.88
C LEU A 372 -28.69 -31.63 -1.63
N HIS A 373 -29.35 -31.67 -0.47
CA HIS A 373 -28.76 -32.23 0.76
C HIS A 373 -28.57 -33.73 0.64
N PHE A 374 -29.49 -34.43 -0.05
CA PHE A 374 -29.37 -35.85 -0.29
C PHE A 374 -28.18 -36.18 -1.20
N LEU A 375 -27.98 -35.42 -2.28
CA LEU A 375 -26.82 -35.56 -3.18
C LEU A 375 -25.49 -35.24 -2.49
N PHE A 376 -25.46 -34.25 -1.59
CA PHE A 376 -24.28 -33.91 -0.81
C PHE A 376 -23.92 -35.00 0.22
N LEU A 377 -24.92 -35.55 0.93
CA LEU A 377 -24.68 -36.64 1.88
C LEU A 377 -24.34 -37.97 1.19
N HIS A 378 -24.91 -38.23 0.01
CA HIS A 378 -24.62 -39.42 -0.78
C HIS A 378 -23.21 -39.40 -1.41
N SER A 379 -22.72 -38.22 -1.80
CA SER A 379 -21.34 -38.04 -2.25
C SER A 379 -20.34 -38.12 -1.10
N LEU A 380 -20.71 -37.65 0.09
CA LEU A 380 -19.92 -37.86 1.31
C LEU A 380 -19.85 -39.35 1.70
N TYR A 381 -20.94 -40.10 1.53
CA TYR A 381 -21.00 -41.56 1.75
C TYR A 381 -20.00 -42.31 0.87
N TRP A 382 -19.97 -42.05 -0.44
CA TRP A 382 -19.01 -42.70 -1.36
C TRP A 382 -17.56 -42.30 -1.08
N TYR A 383 -17.33 -41.06 -0.65
CA TYR A 383 -16.02 -40.57 -0.27
C TYR A 383 -15.48 -41.32 0.97
N PHE A 384 -16.31 -41.50 2.01
CA PHE A 384 -15.89 -42.21 3.23
C PHE A 384 -15.92 -43.75 3.11
N ALA A 385 -16.80 -44.32 2.28
CA ALA A 385 -16.81 -45.76 1.99
C ALA A 385 -15.56 -46.25 1.25
N SER A 386 -14.85 -45.33 0.56
CA SER A 386 -13.58 -45.62 -0.12
C SER A 386 -12.34 -45.65 0.79
N LEU A 387 -12.49 -45.28 2.07
CA LEU A 387 -11.42 -45.35 3.08
C LEU A 387 -11.71 -46.52 4.04
N GLU A 388 -11.14 -47.69 3.75
CA GLU A 388 -11.16 -48.84 4.66
C GLU A 388 -10.52 -48.48 6.02
N ARG A 389 -11.35 -48.21 7.03
CA ARG A 389 -11.02 -48.32 8.47
C ARG A 389 -12.32 -48.29 9.30
N LEU A 390 -12.96 -49.45 9.37
CA LEU A 390 -14.03 -49.79 10.30
C LEU A 390 -13.46 -49.87 11.73
N LEU A 391 -13.83 -48.95 12.62
CA LEU A 391 -14.09 -49.25 14.04
C LEU A 391 -14.60 -48.05 14.86
N SER A 392 -14.45 -46.80 14.40
CA SER A 392 -15.01 -45.61 15.06
C SER A 392 -16.34 -45.11 14.44
N PHE A 393 -16.85 -45.82 13.44
CA PHE A 393 -17.98 -45.39 12.61
C PHE A 393 -19.35 -45.52 13.30
N TYR A 394 -19.55 -46.56 14.13
CA TYR A 394 -20.83 -46.78 14.82
C TYR A 394 -21.13 -45.67 15.85
N PHE A 395 -20.11 -45.17 16.56
CA PHE A 395 -20.29 -44.15 17.59
C PHE A 395 -20.68 -42.78 17.00
N PHE A 396 -20.06 -42.41 15.87
CA PHE A 396 -20.36 -41.15 15.20
C PHE A 396 -21.75 -41.14 14.55
N TYR A 397 -22.19 -42.29 14.02
CA TYR A 397 -23.51 -42.44 13.42
C TYR A 397 -24.63 -42.40 14.47
N SER A 398 -24.43 -42.99 15.66
CA SER A 398 -25.41 -42.91 16.76
C SER A 398 -25.63 -41.47 17.23
N CYS A 399 -24.59 -40.64 17.29
CA CYS A 399 -24.69 -39.24 17.70
C CYS A 399 -25.41 -38.37 16.67
N ILE A 400 -25.15 -38.59 15.37
CA ILE A 400 -25.81 -37.84 14.28
C ILE A 400 -27.27 -38.24 14.15
N PHE A 401 -27.59 -39.54 14.28
CA PHE A 401 -28.97 -40.01 14.23
C PHE A 401 -29.79 -39.49 15.42
N TYR A 402 -29.20 -39.44 16.62
CA TYR A 402 -29.83 -38.81 17.80
C TYR A 402 -30.04 -37.31 17.60
N ALA A 403 -29.05 -36.58 17.08
CA ALA A 403 -29.16 -35.15 16.83
C ALA A 403 -30.23 -34.84 15.77
N TYR A 404 -30.34 -35.67 14.74
CA TYR A 404 -31.34 -35.53 13.67
C TYR A 404 -32.76 -35.88 14.16
N PHE A 405 -32.90 -36.92 14.99
CA PHE A 405 -34.18 -37.28 15.63
C PHE A 405 -34.66 -36.19 16.60
N TYR A 406 -33.74 -35.57 17.37
CA TYR A 406 -34.04 -34.46 18.26
C TYR A 406 -34.44 -33.18 17.50
N LEU A 407 -33.84 -32.95 16.34
CA LEU A 407 -34.18 -31.83 15.46
C LEU A 407 -35.56 -32.04 14.80
N LEU A 408 -35.87 -33.27 14.37
CA LEU A 408 -37.17 -33.63 13.82
C LEU A 408 -38.30 -33.49 14.86
N LEU A 409 -38.08 -33.90 16.11
CA LEU A 409 -39.06 -33.72 17.20
C LEU A 409 -39.36 -32.23 17.47
N ARG A 410 -38.37 -31.34 17.33
CA ARG A 410 -38.57 -29.89 17.48
C ARG A 410 -39.26 -29.23 16.29
N ILE A 411 -39.11 -29.80 15.08
CA ILE A 411 -39.71 -29.24 13.86
C ILE A 411 -41.16 -29.71 13.70
N PHE A 412 -41.51 -30.92 14.15
CA PHE A 412 -42.85 -31.51 13.95
C PHE A 412 -43.81 -31.43 15.14
N ALA A 413 -43.40 -30.90 16.30
CA ALA A 413 -44.29 -30.71 17.46
C ALA A 413 -44.33 -29.24 17.96
N PRO A 414 -44.97 -28.31 17.24
CA PRO A 414 -45.18 -26.95 17.73
C PRO A 414 -46.53 -26.85 18.47
N SER A 415 -46.64 -27.43 19.67
CA SER A 415 -47.56 -27.04 20.76
C SER A 415 -47.70 -28.15 21.80
N LEU A 416 -47.12 -27.93 22.98
CA LEU A 416 -47.70 -28.34 24.26
C LEU A 416 -47.13 -27.36 25.30
N SER A 417 -47.76 -26.19 25.36
CA SER A 417 -47.70 -25.31 26.52
C SER A 417 -48.62 -25.89 27.61
N HIS A 418 -48.07 -26.19 28.78
CA HIS A 418 -48.44 -25.57 30.07
C HIS A 418 -47.87 -26.35 31.25
N SER A 419 -47.25 -25.60 32.16
CA SER A 419 -46.97 -25.93 33.57
C SER A 419 -48.27 -26.29 34.33
N PRO A 420 -48.23 -26.92 35.52
CA PRO A 420 -47.30 -26.66 36.62
C PRO A 420 -46.03 -27.51 36.59
#